data_AF-A0A6B3IDC1-F1
#
_entry.id   AF-A0A6B3IDC1-F1
#
_cell.length_a   1.000
_cell.length_b   1.000
_cell.length_c   1.000
_cell.angle_alpha   90.00
_cell.angle_beta   90.00
_cell.angle_gamma   90.00
#
_symmetry.space_group_name_H-M   'P 1'
#
loop_
_entity.id
_entity.type
_entity.pdbx_description
1 polymer ?
#
loop_
_entity_poly.entity_id
_entity_poly.type
_entity_poly.pdbx_seq_one_letter_code
_entity_poly.pdbx_strand_id
1 'polypeptide(L)'
;MSGTGAEDLNVDPVSVQQITSGLREAVAELREIGTGTGAVLGKGLSDLSMTGMEAGHHGLSVDFEDFCERWEWGVRALVQDANAIAAKLGLAA
;
A
#
# COMPACT_ATOMS: atom_id res chain seq x y z
N MET A 1 -22.50 -11.18 -26.64
CA MET A 1 -22.54 -11.73 -25.27
C MET A 1 -21.54 -10.93 -24.45
N SER A 2 -21.97 -9.79 -23.92
CA SER A 2 -21.11 -8.89 -23.15
C SER A 2 -21.32 -9.18 -21.67
N GLY A 3 -20.62 -10.18 -21.15
CA GLY A 3 -20.44 -10.32 -19.72
C GLY A 3 -19.37 -9.33 -19.30
N THR A 4 -19.77 -8.21 -18.71
CA THR A 4 -18.84 -7.31 -18.03
C THR A 4 -18.26 -8.08 -16.86
N GLY A 5 -16.96 -8.42 -16.91
CA GLY A 5 -16.28 -9.34 -15.99
C GLY A 5 -16.25 -8.95 -14.50
N ALA A 6 -17.11 -8.05 -14.06
CA ALA A 6 -17.43 -7.76 -12.67
C ALA A 6 -18.56 -8.67 -12.13
N GLU A 7 -19.51 -9.12 -12.96
CA GLU A 7 -20.61 -10.01 -12.51
C GLU A 7 -20.13 -11.42 -12.12
N ASP A 8 -18.95 -11.84 -12.59
CA ASP A 8 -18.39 -13.17 -12.36
C ASP A 8 -17.40 -13.22 -11.18
N LEU A 9 -17.07 -12.06 -10.61
CA LEU A 9 -16.28 -11.97 -9.40
C LEU A 9 -17.25 -12.02 -8.22
N ASN A 10 -17.36 -13.19 -7.58
CA ASN A 10 -18.15 -13.41 -6.37
C ASN A 10 -17.48 -12.74 -5.14
N VAL A 11 -17.13 -11.46 -5.28
CA VAL A 11 -16.45 -10.65 -4.28
C VAL A 11 -17.53 -9.87 -3.53
N ASP A 12 -17.71 -10.25 -2.27
CA ASP A 12 -18.67 -9.59 -1.40
C ASP A 12 -18.29 -8.11 -1.16
N PRO A 13 -19.24 -7.16 -1.30
CA PRO A 13 -18.99 -5.74 -1.08
C PRO A 13 -18.39 -5.40 0.29
N VAL A 14 -18.75 -6.14 1.35
CA VAL A 14 -18.21 -5.92 2.69
C VAL A 14 -16.71 -6.25 2.71
N SER A 15 -16.31 -7.32 2.04
CA SER A 15 -14.90 -7.70 1.90
C SER A 15 -14.08 -6.61 1.20
N VAL A 16 -14.63 -5.96 0.17
CA VAL A 16 -13.95 -4.85 -0.53
C VAL A 16 -13.83 -3.61 0.35
N GLN A 17 -14.88 -3.30 1.10
CA GLN A 17 -14.85 -2.22 2.08
C GLN A 17 -13.81 -2.47 3.17
N GLN A 18 -13.72 -3.69 3.69
CA GLN A 18 -12.72 -4.09 4.70
C GLN A 18 -11.29 -4.00 4.16
N ILE A 19 -11.03 -4.49 2.95
CA ILE A 19 -9.71 -4.36 2.29
C ILE A 19 -9.35 -2.88 2.13
N THR A 20 -10.30 -2.08 1.64
CA THR A 20 -10.07 -0.64 1.42
C THR A 20 -9.80 0.10 2.73
N SER A 21 -10.56 -0.20 3.80
CA SER A 21 -10.35 0.40 5.13
C SER A 21 -9.00 -0.01 5.71
N GLY A 22 -8.70 -1.30 5.73
CA GLY A 22 -7.45 -1.82 6.28
C GLY A 22 -6.21 -1.27 5.58
N LEU A 23 -6.26 -1.10 4.25
CA LEU A 23 -5.18 -0.45 3.50
C LEU A 23 -5.02 1.04 3.86
N ARG A 24 -6.13 1.77 4.04
CA ARG A 24 -6.09 3.18 4.46
C ARG A 24 -5.54 3.34 5.87
N GLU A 25 -5.96 2.48 6.80
CA GLU A 25 -5.47 2.46 8.18
C GLU A 25 -3.98 2.12 8.22
N ALA A 26 -3.53 1.08 7.51
CA ALA A 26 -2.11 0.76 7.40
C ALA A 26 -1.29 1.94 6.85
N VAL A 27 -1.80 2.64 5.83
CA VAL A 27 -1.16 3.86 5.30
C VAL A 27 -1.15 5.02 6.31
N ALA A 28 -2.20 5.15 7.13
CA ALA A 28 -2.29 6.17 8.17
C ALA A 28 -1.29 5.93 9.31
N GLU A 29 -1.12 4.69 9.77
CA GLU A 29 -0.14 4.34 10.80
C GLU A 29 1.30 4.61 10.32
N LEU A 30 1.61 4.31 9.05
CA LEU A 30 2.94 4.60 8.48
C LEU A 30 3.22 6.10 8.37
N ARG A 31 2.19 6.94 8.18
CA ARG A 31 2.35 8.40 8.19
C ARG A 31 2.91 8.90 9.50
N GLU A 32 2.60 8.24 10.61
CA GLU A 32 3.09 8.64 11.94
C GLU A 32 4.56 8.26 12.16
N ILE A 33 5.08 7.30 11.39
CA ILE A 33 6.47 6.82 11.48
C ILE A 33 7.39 7.59 10.53
N GLY A 34 6.92 7.96 9.33
CA GLY A 34 7.70 8.70 8.32
C GLY A 34 7.77 10.22 8.55
N THR A 35 8.83 10.87 8.07
CA THR A 35 9.10 12.30 8.31
C THR A 35 8.44 13.26 7.31
N GLY A 36 7.52 12.81 6.45
CA GLY A 36 7.07 13.60 5.31
C GLY A 36 5.60 13.44 4.90
N THR A 37 5.08 14.49 4.27
CA THR A 37 3.72 14.65 3.71
C THR A 37 3.38 13.64 2.59
N GLY A 38 4.30 12.72 2.27
CA GLY A 38 4.26 11.80 1.14
C GLY A 38 3.34 10.59 1.28
N ALA A 39 2.97 10.20 2.50
CA ALA A 39 2.27 8.94 2.75
C ALA A 39 0.78 8.93 2.37
N VAL A 40 0.39 9.70 1.34
CA VAL A 40 -0.78 9.35 0.53
C VAL A 40 -0.28 8.32 -0.50
N LEU A 41 -0.81 7.09 -0.48
CA LEU A 41 -0.48 5.99 -1.40
C LEU A 41 0.80 5.18 -1.12
N GLY A 42 1.25 5.10 0.13
CA GLY A 42 2.39 4.25 0.51
C GLY A 42 3.79 4.87 0.32
N LYS A 43 3.88 6.14 -0.11
CA LYS A 43 5.17 6.82 -0.27
C LYS A 43 5.75 7.32 1.05
N GLY A 44 7.08 7.38 1.14
CA GLY A 44 7.78 7.97 2.29
C GLY A 44 8.22 6.96 3.34
N LEU A 45 8.05 5.66 3.09
CA LEU A 45 8.74 4.64 3.88
C LEU A 45 10.21 4.51 3.46
N SER A 46 10.51 4.73 2.17
CA SER A 46 11.89 4.85 1.67
C SER A 46 12.70 5.93 2.41
N ASP A 47 12.04 6.99 2.89
CA ASP A 47 12.66 8.04 3.72
C ASP A 47 13.11 7.55 5.11
N LEU A 48 12.70 6.35 5.55
CA LEU A 48 13.19 5.72 6.78
C LEU A 48 14.52 4.99 6.59
N SER A 49 14.96 4.77 5.34
CA SER A 49 16.22 4.09 5.07
C SER A 49 17.38 4.79 5.78
N MET A 50 18.38 3.99 6.18
CA MET A 50 19.50 4.46 6.98
C MET A 50 20.80 4.21 6.21
N THR A 51 21.73 5.15 6.27
CA THR A 51 23.09 4.90 5.80
C THR A 51 23.76 3.81 6.63
N GLY A 52 24.80 3.17 6.08
CA GLY A 52 25.57 2.16 6.83
C GLY A 52 26.21 2.69 8.12
N MET A 53 26.47 4.00 8.21
CA MET A 53 26.98 4.65 9.42
C MET A 53 25.89 4.78 10.49
N GLU A 54 24.67 5.14 10.09
CA GLU A 54 23.52 5.23 11.00
C GLU A 54 23.07 3.84 11.47
N ALA A 55 23.08 2.84 10.59
CA ALA A 55 22.74 1.46 10.93
C ALA A 55 23.84 0.72 11.71
N GLY A 56 25.06 1.26 11.72
CA GLY A 56 26.24 0.64 12.36
C GLY A 56 26.78 -0.61 11.64
N HIS A 57 26.10 -1.09 10.60
CA HIS A 57 26.52 -2.22 9.76
C HIS A 57 25.93 -2.11 8.36
N HIS A 58 26.78 -2.22 7.32
CA HIS A 58 26.37 -2.06 5.93
C HIS A 58 25.30 -3.08 5.48
N GLY A 59 25.41 -4.34 5.91
CA GLY A 59 24.40 -5.35 5.57
C GLY A 59 23.00 -4.99 6.10
N LEU A 60 22.94 -4.39 7.29
CA LEU A 60 21.66 -4.00 7.89
C LEU A 60 21.05 -2.80 7.16
N SER A 61 21.87 -1.82 6.76
CA SER A 61 21.37 -0.69 5.97
C SER A 61 20.79 -1.15 4.64
N VAL A 62 21.46 -2.09 3.94
CA VAL A 62 20.98 -2.63 2.66
C VAL A 62 19.66 -3.38 2.83
N ASP A 63 19.60 -4.32 3.78
CA ASP A 63 18.38 -5.11 4.01
C ASP A 63 17.19 -4.22 4.42
N PHE A 64 17.46 -3.15 5.18
CA PHE A 64 16.45 -2.21 5.63
C PHE A 64 15.99 -1.26 4.51
N GLU A 65 16.90 -0.80 3.65
CA GLU A 65 16.58 -0.04 2.43
C GLU A 65 15.69 -0.86 1.50
N ASP A 66 16.07 -2.12 1.21
CA ASP A 66 15.28 -3.06 0.40
C ASP A 66 13.88 -3.28 0.98
N PHE A 67 13.76 -3.38 2.31
CA PHE A 67 12.47 -3.49 2.98
C PHE A 67 11.61 -2.24 2.75
N CYS A 68 12.18 -1.06 2.94
CA CYS A 68 11.48 0.21 2.77
C CYS A 68 10.97 0.40 1.33
N GLU A 69 11.80 0.07 0.33
CA GLU A 69 11.43 0.13 -1.08
C GLU A 69 10.32 -0.86 -1.44
N ARG A 70 10.46 -2.12 -1.05
CA ARG A 70 9.47 -3.17 -1.37
C ARG A 70 8.12 -2.89 -0.74
N TRP A 71 8.12 -2.33 0.46
CA TRP A 71 6.89 -1.90 1.12
C TRP A 71 6.21 -0.76 0.37
N GLU A 72 6.95 0.29 0.00
CA GLU A 72 6.39 1.44 -0.73
C GLU A 72 5.72 1.01 -2.05
N TRP A 73 6.41 0.19 -2.84
CA TRP A 73 5.86 -0.33 -4.08
C TRP A 73 4.72 -1.33 -3.86
N GLY A 74 4.84 -2.21 -2.87
CA GLY A 74 3.84 -3.24 -2.57
C GLY A 74 2.51 -2.66 -2.08
N VAL A 75 2.56 -1.73 -1.12
CA VAL A 75 1.35 -1.07 -0.58
C VAL A 75 0.69 -0.21 -1.65
N ARG A 76 1.48 0.50 -2.47
CA ARG A 76 0.95 1.28 -3.59
C ARG A 76 0.18 0.42 -4.59
N ALA A 77 0.71 -0.76 -4.95
CA ALA A 77 0.03 -1.70 -5.83
C ALA A 77 -1.28 -2.21 -5.21
N LEU A 78 -1.27 -2.59 -3.93
CA LEU A 78 -2.47 -3.04 -3.22
C LEU A 78 -3.58 -1.97 -3.18
N VAL A 79 -3.22 -0.71 -2.94
CA VAL A 79 -4.18 0.42 -2.96
C VAL A 79 -4.75 0.63 -4.36
N GLN A 80 -3.93 0.50 -5.42
CA GLN A 80 -4.41 0.60 -6.80
C GLN A 80 -5.38 -0.54 -7.14
N ASP A 81 -5.06 -1.77 -6.75
CA ASP A 81 -5.92 -2.94 -6.95
C ASP A 81 -7.26 -2.79 -6.21
N ALA A 82 -7.22 -2.36 -4.94
CA ALA A 82 -8.44 -2.12 -4.16
C ALA A 82 -9.34 -1.06 -4.80
N ASN A 83 -8.76 0.06 -5.26
CA ASN A 83 -9.52 1.10 -5.97
C ASN A 83 -10.12 0.58 -7.29
N ALA A 84 -9.37 -0.24 -8.04
CA ALA A 84 -9.86 -0.84 -9.28
C ALA A 84 -11.02 -1.82 -9.03
N ILE A 85 -10.96 -2.61 -7.96
CA ILE A 85 -12.05 -3.51 -7.54
C ILE A 85 -13.28 -2.69 -7.13
N ALA A 86 -13.10 -1.66 -6.29
CA ALA A 86 -14.20 -0.79 -5.85
C ALA A 86 -14.91 -0.12 -7.04
N ALA A 87 -14.15 0.37 -8.02
CA ALA A 87 -14.69 0.95 -9.26
C ALA A 87 -15.50 -0.06 -10.08
N LYS A 88 -15.00 -1.29 -10.22
CA LYS A 88 -15.71 -2.36 -10.96
C LYS A 88 -17.00 -2.80 -10.30
N LEU A 89 -17.06 -2.77 -8.98
CA LEU A 89 -18.24 -3.16 -8.21
C LEU A 89 -19.25 -2.02 -8.02
N GLY A 90 -19.01 -0.83 -8.58
CA GLY A 90 -19.87 0.33 -8.36
C GLY A 90 -19.87 0.83 -6.91
N LEU A 91 -18.86 0.43 -6.12
CA LEU A 91 -18.65 0.84 -4.73
C LEU A 91 -17.78 2.11 -4.63
N ALA A 92 -17.19 2.53 -5.75
CA ALA A 92 -16.47 3.79 -5.83
C ALA A 92 -17.48 4.96 -5.73
N ALA A 93 -17.39 5.70 -4.62
CA ALA A 93 -18.02 7.00 -4.43
C ALA A 93 -17.11 8.12 -4.95
#